data_AF-A0A3S3KEX9-F1
#
_entry.id   AF-A0A3S3KEX9-F1
#
_cell.length_a   1.000
_cell.length_b   1.000
_cell.length_c   1.000
_cell.angle_alpha   90.00
_cell.angle_beta   90.00
_cell.angle_gamma   90.00
#
_symmetry.space_group_name_H-M   'P 1'
#
loop_
_entity.id
_entity.type
_entity.pdbx_description
1 polymer ?
#
loop_
_entity_poly.entity_id
_entity_poly.type
_entity_poly.pdbx_seq_one_letter_code
_entity_poly.pdbx_strand_id
1 'polypeptide(L)'
;MAAFLWTVYDGHLLNPDKNPDMDEESLAALVERLEAHLDGLRIAGEDGKRIADERYAEFPEAGELFVVRMLMPEARELRVGNLDLGKVRTYLKGSLTPQ
;
A
#
# COMPACT_ATOMS: atom_id res chain seq x y z
N MET A 1 -2.17 9.49 1.81
CA MET A 1 -1.36 9.03 2.96
C MET A 1 -1.06 7.54 2.89
N ALA A 2 -2.05 6.65 2.71
CA ALA A 2 -1.81 5.19 2.60
C ALA A 2 -0.77 4.82 1.51
N ALA A 3 -0.87 5.39 0.32
CA ALA A 3 0.08 5.14 -0.78
C ALA A 3 1.54 5.47 -0.39
N PHE A 4 1.75 6.65 0.22
CA PHE A 4 3.06 7.05 0.74
C PHE A 4 3.60 6.08 1.81
N LEU A 5 2.77 5.69 2.77
CA LEU A 5 3.17 4.76 3.84
C LEU A 5 3.55 3.38 3.27
N TRP A 6 2.82 2.90 2.25
CA TRP A 6 3.21 1.70 1.50
C TRP A 6 4.58 1.86 0.84
N THR A 7 4.82 2.97 0.14
CA THR A 7 6.12 3.22 -0.52
C THR A 7 7.28 3.23 0.47
N VAL A 8 7.11 3.81 1.66
CA VAL A 8 8.13 3.77 2.72
C VAL A 8 8.33 2.34 3.23
N TYR A 9 7.26 1.62 3.50
CA TYR A 9 7.30 0.24 3.97
C TYR A 9 8.01 -0.69 2.97
N ASP A 10 7.57 -0.67 1.71
CA ASP A 10 8.14 -1.50 0.65
C ASP A 10 9.59 -1.12 0.35
N GLY A 11 9.88 0.18 0.31
CA GLY A 11 11.21 0.72 0.07
C GLY A 11 12.21 0.31 1.15
N HIS A 12 11.82 0.35 2.42
CA HIS A 12 12.64 -0.11 3.54
C HIS A 12 12.93 -1.61 3.43
N LEU A 13 11.92 -2.44 3.17
CA LEU A 13 12.11 -3.89 3.01
C LEU A 13 13.02 -4.27 1.83
N LEU A 14 13.05 -3.46 0.77
CA LEU A 14 13.96 -3.66 -0.36
C LEU A 14 15.39 -3.14 -0.07
N ASN A 15 15.56 -2.25 0.91
CA ASN A 15 16.81 -1.57 1.18
C ASN A 15 17.00 -1.35 2.70
N PRO A 16 17.09 -2.42 3.52
CA PRO A 16 17.13 -2.29 4.97
C PRO A 16 18.31 -1.44 5.45
N ASP A 17 19.46 -1.53 4.78
CA ASP A 17 20.69 -0.79 5.12
C ASP A 17 20.60 0.73 4.93
N LYS A 18 19.58 1.23 4.21
CA LYS A 18 19.44 2.68 3.94
C LYS A 18 18.85 3.46 5.11
N ASN A 19 18.19 2.78 6.05
CA ASN A 19 17.64 3.43 7.24
C ASN A 19 17.88 2.54 8.47
N PRO A 20 19.08 2.64 9.08
CA PRO A 20 19.43 1.83 10.25
C PRO A 20 18.58 2.15 11.49
N ASP A 21 17.91 3.32 11.52
CA ASP A 21 17.02 3.72 12.62
C ASP A 21 15.62 3.10 12.52
N MET A 22 15.30 2.44 11.39
CA MET A 22 14.04 1.72 11.23
C MET A 22 14.19 0.31 11.81
N ASP A 23 13.97 0.21 13.12
CA ASP A 23 13.94 -1.06 13.84
C ASP A 23 12.58 -1.78 13.69
N GLU A 24 12.47 -2.98 14.28
CA GLU A 24 11.27 -3.81 14.21
C GLU A 24 10.03 -3.10 14.80
N GLU A 25 10.20 -2.34 15.89
CA GLU A 25 9.12 -1.58 16.53
C GLU A 25 8.63 -0.44 15.62
N SER A 26 9.56 0.30 15.03
CA SER A 26 9.26 1.38 14.08
C SER A 26 8.57 0.85 12.83
N LEU A 27 9.00 -0.31 12.32
CA LEU A 27 8.38 -0.97 11.18
C LEU A 27 6.96 -1.45 11.51
N ALA A 28 6.74 -2.02 12.69
CA ALA A 28 5.42 -2.42 13.15
C ALA A 28 4.47 -1.22 13.27
N ALA A 29 4.94 -0.11 13.86
CA ALA A 29 4.16 1.12 13.96
C ALA A 29 3.82 1.72 12.57
N LEU A 30 4.74 1.62 11.60
CA LEU A 30 4.49 2.02 10.22
C LEU A 30 3.37 1.17 9.59
N VAL A 31 3.41 -0.14 9.78
CA VAL A 31 2.38 -1.08 9.30
C VAL A 31 1.03 -0.77 9.94
N GLU A 32 0.98 -0.59 11.26
CA GLU A 32 -0.27 -0.22 11.96
C GLU A 32 -0.86 1.09 11.41
N ARG A 33 -0.01 2.10 11.17
CA ARG A 33 -0.46 3.36 10.59
C ARG A 33 -0.99 3.16 9.17
N LEU A 34 -0.32 2.35 8.34
CA LEU A 34 -0.79 2.04 6.99
C LEU A 34 -2.16 1.36 7.03
N GLU A 35 -2.32 0.35 7.87
CA GLU A 35 -3.60 -0.37 8.07
C GLU A 35 -4.71 0.57 8.50
N ALA A 36 -4.45 1.46 9.48
CA ALA A 36 -5.45 2.42 9.94
C ALA A 36 -5.95 3.35 8.81
N HIS A 37 -5.07 3.74 7.88
CA HIS A 37 -5.48 4.55 6.73
C HIS A 37 -6.27 3.72 5.69
N LEU A 38 -5.90 2.46 5.47
CA LEU A 38 -6.67 1.56 4.60
C LEU A 38 -8.06 1.30 5.19
N ASP A 39 -8.15 1.05 6.49
CA ASP A 39 -9.42 0.85 7.19
C ASP A 39 -10.29 2.09 7.16
N GLY A 40 -9.72 3.29 7.31
CA GLY A 40 -10.45 4.55 7.12
C GLY A 40 -11.07 4.68 5.72
N LEU A 41 -10.33 4.30 4.67
CA LEU A 41 -10.83 4.28 3.29
C LEU A 41 -11.91 3.19 3.09
N ARG A 42 -11.75 2.00 3.69
CA ARG A 42 -12.75 0.93 3.64
C ARG A 42 -14.06 1.34 4.32
N ILE A 43 -13.97 2.02 5.48
CA ILE A 43 -15.13 2.56 6.21
C ILE A 43 -15.85 3.62 5.38
N ALA A 44 -15.10 4.45 4.64
CA ALA A 44 -15.68 5.44 3.73
C ALA A 44 -16.36 4.82 2.48
N GLY A 45 -16.26 3.50 2.27
CA GLY A 45 -16.98 2.79 1.23
C GLY A 45 -16.66 3.30 -0.18
N GLU A 46 -17.71 3.60 -0.95
CA GLU A 46 -17.58 4.05 -2.34
C GLU A 46 -16.81 5.37 -2.45
N ASP A 47 -16.97 6.29 -1.50
CA ASP A 47 -16.21 7.54 -1.49
C ASP A 47 -14.71 7.29 -1.25
N GLY A 48 -14.38 6.37 -0.33
CA GLY A 48 -13.00 5.96 -0.10
C GLY A 48 -12.36 5.37 -1.36
N LYS A 49 -13.11 4.52 -2.08
CA LYS A 49 -12.68 3.97 -3.36
C LYS A 49 -12.49 5.05 -4.42
N ARG A 50 -13.46 5.95 -4.57
CA ARG A 50 -13.39 7.06 -5.53
C ARG A 50 -12.17 7.95 -5.29
N ILE A 51 -11.89 8.31 -4.04
CA ILE A 51 -10.72 9.10 -3.67
C ILE A 51 -9.42 8.37 -4.06
N ALA A 52 -9.34 7.07 -3.84
CA ALA A 52 -8.17 6.27 -4.22
C ALA A 52 -8.00 6.19 -5.74
N ASP A 53 -9.09 5.96 -6.48
CA ASP A 53 -9.09 5.91 -7.95
C ASP A 53 -8.65 7.27 -8.54
N GLU A 54 -9.16 8.39 -8.01
CA GLU A 54 -8.76 9.74 -8.43
C GLU A 54 -7.28 10.01 -8.19
N ARG A 55 -6.72 9.54 -7.05
CA ARG A 55 -5.29 9.67 -6.78
C ARG A 55 -4.44 8.82 -7.71
N TYR A 56 -4.87 7.61 -8.02
CA TYR A 56 -4.19 6.76 -8.99
C TYR A 56 -4.24 7.32 -10.42
N ALA A 57 -5.36 7.94 -10.80
CA ALA A 57 -5.48 8.60 -12.09
C ALA A 57 -4.55 9.83 -12.21
N GLU A 58 -4.34 10.56 -11.11
CA GLU A 58 -3.40 11.70 -11.07
C GLU A 58 -1.94 11.24 -10.98
N PHE A 59 -1.67 10.19 -10.20
CA PHE A 59 -0.35 9.64 -9.93
C PHE A 59 -0.37 8.11 -10.12
N PRO A 60 -0.12 7.62 -11.35
CA PRO A 60 -0.15 6.19 -11.65
C PRO A 60 1.13 5.50 -11.18
N GLU A 61 1.37 5.48 -9.87
CA GLU A 61 2.53 4.85 -9.24
C GLU A 61 2.13 3.62 -8.40
N ALA A 62 3.14 2.87 -7.94
CA ALA A 62 2.94 1.61 -7.24
C ALA A 62 2.19 1.77 -5.91
N GLY A 63 2.39 2.88 -5.20
CA GLY A 63 1.69 3.15 -3.94
C GLY A 63 0.20 3.38 -4.14
N GLU A 64 -0.16 4.19 -5.12
CA GLU A 64 -1.54 4.51 -5.45
C GLU A 64 -2.27 3.27 -5.99
N LEU A 65 -1.62 2.52 -6.88
CA LEU A 65 -2.17 1.26 -7.37
C LEU A 65 -2.37 0.26 -6.22
N PHE A 66 -1.41 0.14 -5.29
CA PHE A 66 -1.54 -0.72 -4.13
C PHE A 66 -2.79 -0.39 -3.31
N VAL A 67 -3.04 0.89 -3.02
CA VAL A 67 -4.23 1.32 -2.28
C VAL A 67 -5.50 0.95 -3.04
N VAL A 68 -5.58 1.24 -4.34
CA VAL A 68 -6.75 0.87 -5.16
C VAL A 68 -7.05 -0.63 -5.08
N ARG A 69 -6.01 -1.48 -5.15
CA ARG A 69 -6.17 -2.93 -5.06
C ARG A 69 -6.59 -3.40 -3.67
N MET A 70 -6.08 -2.78 -2.61
CA MET A 70 -6.44 -3.10 -1.22
C MET A 70 -7.87 -2.70 -0.84
N LEU A 71 -8.51 -1.84 -1.63
CA LEU A 71 -9.91 -1.45 -1.48
C LEU A 71 -10.90 -2.31 -2.29
N MET A 72 -10.40 -3.27 -3.09
CA MET A 72 -11.27 -4.18 -3.81
C MET A 72 -11.97 -5.16 -2.85
N PRO A 73 -13.20 -5.60 -3.14
CA PRO A 73 -13.92 -6.56 -2.31
C PRO A 73 -13.12 -7.84 -2.00
N GLU A 74 -12.35 -8.33 -2.96
CA GLU A 74 -11.51 -9.53 -2.84
C GLU A 74 -10.35 -9.35 -1.86
N ALA A 75 -9.93 -8.10 -1.60
CA ALA A 75 -8.84 -7.75 -0.70
C ALA A 75 -9.31 -7.36 0.70
N ARG A 76 -10.62 -7.44 0.99
CA ARG A 76 -11.21 -6.98 2.26
C ARG A 76 -10.59 -7.62 3.50
N GLU A 77 -10.31 -8.92 3.43
CA GLU A 77 -9.74 -9.70 4.54
C GLU A 77 -8.19 -9.68 4.54
N LEU A 78 -7.57 -9.04 3.54
CA LEU A 78 -6.11 -8.95 3.46
C LEU A 78 -5.59 -7.87 4.39
N ARG A 79 -4.51 -8.23 5.10
CA ARG A 79 -3.71 -7.36 5.95
C ARG A 79 -2.31 -7.28 5.39
N VAL A 80 -1.72 -6.09 5.42
CA VAL A 80 -0.36 -5.77 4.96
C VAL A 80 0.66 -6.75 5.53
N GLY A 81 0.59 -7.02 6.85
CA GLY A 81 1.52 -7.94 7.52
C GLY A 81 1.44 -9.40 7.05
N ASN A 82 0.36 -9.78 6.36
CA ASN A 82 0.14 -11.15 5.87
C ASN A 82 0.28 -11.27 4.34
N LEU A 83 0.67 -10.20 3.65
CA LEU A 83 0.81 -10.21 2.20
C LEU A 83 2.06 -10.97 1.75
N ASP A 84 1.92 -11.74 0.67
CA ASP A 84 3.06 -12.20 -0.11
C ASP A 84 3.61 -11.01 -0.93
N LEU A 85 4.58 -10.30 -0.34
CA LEU A 85 5.14 -9.08 -0.94
C LEU A 85 5.80 -9.35 -2.30
N GLY A 86 6.33 -10.56 -2.54
CA GLY A 86 6.88 -10.93 -3.84
C GLY A 86 5.82 -10.93 -4.94
N LYS A 87 4.65 -11.52 -4.64
CA LYS A 87 3.50 -11.49 -5.57
C LYS A 87 2.92 -10.10 -5.73
N VAL A 88 2.80 -9.33 -4.65
CA VAL A 88 2.30 -7.94 -4.70
C VAL A 88 3.19 -7.09 -5.59
N ARG A 89 4.51 -7.09 -5.38
CA ARG A 89 5.46 -6.33 -6.21
C ARG A 89 5.40 -6.73 -7.67
N THR A 90 5.31 -8.03 -7.96
CA THR A 90 5.19 -8.56 -9.33
C THR A 90 3.92 -8.04 -9.99
N TYR A 91 2.79 -8.11 -9.29
CA TYR A 91 1.51 -7.60 -9.75
C TYR A 91 1.57 -6.10 -10.05
N LEU A 92 2.01 -5.29 -9.07
CA LEU A 92 2.08 -3.83 -9.21
C LEU A 92 2.95 -3.42 -10.40
N LYS A 93 4.14 -4.02 -10.54
CA LYS A 93 5.05 -3.74 -11.65
C LYS A 93 4.43 -4.11 -13.01
N GLY A 94 3.79 -5.28 -13.10
CA GLY A 94 3.14 -5.73 -14.33
C GLY A 94 1.94 -4.87 -14.74
N SER A 95 1.21 -4.31 -13.77
CA SER A 95 0.04 -3.46 -14.01
C SER A 95 0.37 -2.00 -14.35
N LEU A 96 1.58 -1.52 -14.03
CA LEU A 96 2.04 -0.16 -14.33
C LEU A 96 2.77 -0.03 -15.68
N THR A 97 3.11 -1.16 -16.31
CA THR A 97 3.76 -1.12 -17.62
C THR A 97 2.69 -0.83 -18.67
N PRO A 98 2.82 0.20 -19.54
CA PRO A 98 1.89 0.38 -20.64
C PRO A 98 1.90 -0.88 -21.52
N GLN A 99 0.73 -1.44 -21.82
CA GLN A 99 0.59 -2.43 -22.89
C GLN A 99 0.88 -1.79 -24.25
#